data_AF-A0A6V8HK00-F1
#
_entry.id   AF-A0A6V8HK00-F1
#
_cell.length_a   1.000
_cell.length_b   1.000
_cell.length_c   1.000
_cell.angle_alpha   90.00
_cell.angle_beta   90.00
_cell.angle_gamma   90.00
#
_symmetry.space_group_name_H-M   'P 1'
#
loop_
_entity.id
_entity.type
_entity.pdbx_description
1 polymer ?
#
loop_
_entity_poly.entity_id
_entity_poly.type
_entity_poly.pdbx_seq_one_letter_code
_entity_poly.pdbx_strand_id
1 'polypeptide(L)'
;MARDSFYFGVEIELIAEPHLVRHPLVRKFYYEKLAASLRYHGLNAVADSLNGRYRKHTEHYDKWFLTKDGSLGSPAHPAIPIEAVSPVLNTRNYWETEIDTFWTSWGRVFKLPRRSAKCGSHIHVSPGPNKRFTMTELKKIACGIVFYANNLDDMLPAPRRNNAYCQKNWEASRSTIGIWYKSGTDSDVRQTMERIWKIDDEEDMKDFMQDDRRVMWNFEHVVPGEKCTGTIEFRGGRGLRGPNRTKWWIAFVVSFIQLCISSKQFPNKDASDRPGTDYFWRKLVKNAQTIQVEDDLPSDWRYLNESYSSGQWEDTDSDEDESDISSIVSKDASEYSDSDYSTGDERQWVEDMEEERRENCVIL
;
A
#
# COMPACT_ATOMS: atom_id res chain seq x y z
N MET A 1 0.47 19.92 -14.91
CA MET A 1 1.89 20.24 -15.21
C MET A 1 2.67 19.02 -14.76
N ALA A 2 3.76 18.68 -15.45
CA ALA A 2 4.65 17.63 -14.95
C ALA A 2 5.23 18.07 -13.61
N ARG A 3 5.32 17.15 -12.65
CA ARG A 3 6.02 17.41 -11.40
C ARG A 3 7.45 16.92 -11.47
N ASP A 4 8.22 17.55 -10.62
CA ASP A 4 9.65 17.42 -10.49
C ASP A 4 10.02 16.34 -9.45
N SER A 5 9.12 16.10 -8.49
CA SER A 5 9.20 15.06 -7.48
C SER A 5 7.83 14.81 -6.84
N PHE A 6 7.73 13.69 -6.13
CA PHE A 6 6.61 13.38 -5.24
C PHE A 6 7.10 13.03 -3.85
N TYR A 7 6.18 13.16 -2.89
CA TYR A 7 6.35 12.62 -1.55
C TYR A 7 5.43 11.44 -1.39
N PHE A 8 5.90 10.39 -0.72
CA PHE A 8 5.14 9.16 -0.60
C PHE A 8 5.40 8.43 0.72
N GLY A 9 4.44 7.61 1.13
CA GLY A 9 4.61 6.63 2.19
C GLY A 9 4.21 5.24 1.66
N VAL A 10 4.81 4.19 2.22
CA VAL A 10 4.48 2.81 1.90
C VAL A 10 4.04 2.07 3.16
N GLU A 11 2.92 1.36 3.07
CA GLU A 11 2.46 0.39 4.06
C GLU A 11 2.76 -1.00 3.51
N ILE A 12 3.49 -1.79 4.28
CA ILE A 12 3.95 -3.14 3.92
C ILE A 12 3.23 -4.14 4.84
N GLU A 13 2.28 -4.90 4.29
CA GLU A 13 1.43 -5.81 5.06
C GLU A 13 1.82 -7.27 4.75
N LEU A 14 2.39 -7.95 5.75
CA LEU A 14 3.04 -9.24 5.55
C LEU A 14 2.71 -10.24 6.64
N ILE A 15 2.70 -11.51 6.25
CA ILE A 15 2.71 -12.65 7.17
C ILE A 15 4.11 -13.26 7.11
N ALA A 16 4.79 -13.29 8.26
CA ALA A 16 6.20 -13.59 8.36
C ALA A 16 6.49 -14.59 9.48
N GLU A 17 7.42 -15.50 9.24
CA GLU A 17 7.94 -16.38 10.29
C GLU A 17 9.27 -15.83 10.82
N PRO A 18 9.47 -15.75 12.14
CA PRO A 18 10.75 -15.39 12.69
C PRO A 18 11.80 -16.48 12.43
N HIS A 19 13.07 -16.09 12.40
CA HIS A 19 14.18 -17.06 12.33
C HIS A 19 14.28 -17.89 13.61
N LEU A 20 14.12 -17.23 14.76
CA LEU A 20 14.15 -17.84 16.07
C LEU A 20 12.78 -17.68 16.71
N VAL A 21 12.09 -18.80 16.90
CA VAL A 21 10.78 -18.84 17.55
C VAL A 21 10.98 -18.93 19.06
N ARG A 22 10.60 -17.88 19.77
CA ARG A 22 10.46 -17.83 21.22
C ARG A 22 9.04 -18.21 21.65
N HIS A 23 8.94 -18.92 22.76
CA HIS A 23 7.68 -19.26 23.42
C HIS A 23 7.55 -18.47 24.74
N PRO A 24 6.39 -17.83 25.01
CA PRO A 24 5.24 -17.69 24.11
C PRO A 24 5.56 -16.82 22.88
N LEU A 25 4.83 -17.03 21.78
CA LEU A 25 5.00 -16.25 20.55
C LEU A 25 4.32 -14.88 20.70
N VAL A 26 5.04 -13.90 21.24
CA VAL A 26 4.52 -12.55 21.50
C VAL A 26 4.82 -11.63 20.30
N ARG A 27 3.79 -11.16 19.59
CA ARG A 27 3.94 -10.29 18.40
C ARG A 27 4.75 -9.03 18.70
N LYS A 28 4.42 -8.35 19.79
CA LYS A 28 5.09 -7.13 20.28
C LYS A 28 6.61 -7.30 20.37
N PHE A 29 7.08 -8.47 20.82
CA PHE A 29 8.51 -8.76 20.90
C PHE A 29 9.18 -8.72 19.52
N TYR A 30 8.59 -9.34 18.50
CA TYR A 30 9.18 -9.35 17.16
C TYR A 30 9.04 -8.02 16.44
N TYR A 31 7.98 -7.26 16.70
CA TYR A 31 7.86 -5.89 16.21
C TYR A 31 8.99 -5.05 16.79
N GLU A 32 9.20 -5.08 18.11
CA GLU A 32 10.30 -4.34 18.73
C GLU A 32 11.67 -4.84 18.29
N LYS A 33 11.84 -6.14 18.02
CA LYS A 33 13.08 -6.69 17.45
C LYS A 33 13.37 -6.15 16.05
N LEU A 34 12.35 -6.02 15.20
CA LEU A 34 12.50 -5.39 13.89
C LEU A 34 12.76 -3.88 14.03
N ALA A 35 12.06 -3.17 14.91
CA ALA A 35 12.32 -1.74 15.17
C ALA A 35 13.75 -1.51 15.70
N ALA A 36 14.25 -2.37 16.59
CA ALA A 36 15.61 -2.32 17.08
C ALA A 36 16.64 -2.61 15.96
N SER A 37 16.36 -3.56 15.07
CA SER A 37 17.17 -3.85 13.89
C SER A 37 17.25 -2.64 12.95
N LEU A 38 16.12 -1.97 12.69
CA LEU A 38 16.07 -0.73 11.90
C LEU A 38 16.92 0.38 12.51
N ARG A 39 16.78 0.61 13.83
CA ARG A 39 17.60 1.60 14.56
C ARG A 39 19.08 1.26 14.57
N TYR A 40 19.44 -0.02 14.67
CA TYR A 40 20.82 -0.47 14.55
C TYR A 40 21.42 -0.11 13.18
N HIS A 41 20.63 -0.17 12.11
CA HIS A 41 21.03 0.24 10.77
C HIS A 41 20.82 1.73 10.47
N GLY A 42 20.58 2.55 11.50
CA GLY A 42 20.53 4.01 11.37
C GLY A 42 19.18 4.58 10.95
N LEU A 43 18.11 3.78 10.90
CA LEU A 43 16.75 4.26 10.62
C LEU A 43 15.99 4.59 11.91
N ASN A 44 15.13 5.59 11.87
CA ASN A 44 14.17 5.81 12.95
C ASN A 44 13.06 4.78 12.87
N ALA A 45 12.78 4.07 13.97
CA ALA A 45 11.71 3.08 14.02
C ALA A 45 11.14 2.91 15.44
N VAL A 46 9.83 2.68 15.52
CA VAL A 46 9.11 2.35 16.75
C VAL A 46 8.12 1.21 16.51
N ALA A 47 7.94 0.36 17.51
CA ALA A 47 6.91 -0.68 17.53
C ALA A 47 5.70 -0.22 18.32
N ASP A 48 4.51 -0.58 17.84
CA ASP A 48 3.26 -0.33 18.56
C ASP A 48 3.25 -1.09 19.90
N SER A 49 2.70 -0.42 20.92
CA SER A 49 2.46 -1.02 22.23
C SER A 49 1.44 -2.16 22.20
N LEU A 50 0.57 -2.20 21.16
CA LEU A 50 -0.56 -3.12 20.95
C LEU A 50 -1.67 -3.08 22.01
N ASN A 51 -1.54 -2.21 23.02
CA ASN A 51 -2.44 -2.12 24.17
C ASN A 51 -3.67 -1.20 23.94
N GLY A 52 -3.84 -0.66 22.73
CA GLY A 52 -4.87 0.33 22.39
C GLY A 52 -5.81 -0.13 21.28
N ARG A 53 -6.95 0.57 21.16
CA ARG A 53 -7.77 0.53 19.94
C ARG A 53 -6.97 1.10 18.77
N TYR A 54 -7.13 0.51 17.59
CA TYR A 54 -6.52 1.03 16.37
C TYR A 54 -6.89 2.50 16.18
N ARG A 55 -5.90 3.33 15.89
CA ARG A 55 -6.07 4.73 15.52
C ARG A 55 -5.02 5.10 14.47
N LYS A 56 -5.25 6.19 13.75
CA LYS A 56 -4.22 6.75 12.87
C LYS A 56 -3.08 7.31 13.72
N HIS A 57 -1.85 6.96 13.35
CA HIS A 57 -0.64 7.41 14.03
C HIS A 57 0.14 8.40 13.18
N THR A 58 -0.45 9.59 12.96
CA THR A 58 0.20 10.66 12.18
C THR A 58 1.51 11.13 12.80
N GLU A 59 1.68 10.95 14.12
CA GLU A 59 2.91 11.21 14.88
C GLU A 59 4.09 10.29 14.50
N HIS A 60 3.89 9.34 13.60
CA HIS A 60 4.91 8.40 13.15
C HIS A 60 5.30 8.56 11.68
N TYR A 61 4.78 9.58 10.98
CA TYR A 61 5.15 9.83 9.58
C TYR A 61 6.61 10.28 9.36
N ASP A 62 7.39 10.42 10.42
CA ASP A 62 8.83 10.70 10.44
C ASP A 62 9.69 9.45 10.76
N LYS A 63 9.09 8.26 10.98
CA LYS A 63 9.80 7.02 11.28
C LYS A 63 9.08 5.77 10.74
N TRP A 64 9.75 4.63 10.75
CA TRP A 64 9.07 3.35 10.55
C TRP A 64 8.20 3.02 11.76
N PHE A 65 6.93 2.69 11.51
CA PHE A 65 6.00 2.26 12.54
C PHE A 65 5.56 0.82 12.29
N LEU A 66 5.80 -0.05 13.27
CA LEU A 66 5.45 -1.47 13.17
C LEU A 66 4.21 -1.75 14.00
N THR A 67 3.12 -2.12 13.34
CA THR A 67 1.79 -2.29 13.96
C THR A 67 1.06 -3.51 13.39
N LYS A 68 -0.19 -3.69 13.82
CA LYS A 68 -1.09 -4.76 13.36
C LYS A 68 -2.06 -4.21 12.31
N ASP A 69 -2.28 -5.00 11.26
CA ASP A 69 -3.40 -4.80 10.34
C ASP A 69 -4.38 -5.98 10.45
N GLY A 70 -5.68 -5.66 10.51
CA GLY A 70 -6.74 -6.65 10.69
C GLY A 70 -6.97 -7.56 9.49
N SER A 71 -6.65 -7.11 8.27
CA SER A 71 -6.83 -7.88 7.04
C SER A 71 -5.88 -9.09 6.95
N LEU A 72 -4.78 -9.07 7.70
CA LEU A 72 -3.82 -10.17 7.78
C LEU A 72 -4.31 -11.35 8.64
N GLY A 73 -5.37 -11.16 9.43
CA GLY A 73 -6.00 -12.20 10.25
C GLY A 73 -5.09 -12.80 11.32
N SER A 74 -5.35 -14.08 11.64
CA SER A 74 -4.61 -14.85 12.65
C SER A 74 -3.89 -16.02 11.99
N PRO A 75 -2.72 -15.80 11.36
CA PRO A 75 -2.00 -16.86 10.67
C PRO A 75 -1.53 -17.95 11.65
N ALA A 76 -1.43 -19.19 11.14
CA ALA A 76 -1.00 -20.33 11.94
C ALA A 76 0.42 -20.14 12.49
N HIS A 77 0.65 -20.58 13.74
CA HIS A 77 1.95 -20.59 14.38
C HIS A 77 3.02 -21.28 13.49
N PRO A 78 4.26 -20.76 13.38
CA PRO A 78 4.84 -19.63 14.10
C PRO A 78 4.72 -18.28 13.37
N ALA A 79 3.80 -18.14 12.43
CA ALA A 79 3.71 -16.92 11.62
C ALA A 79 3.10 -15.75 12.40
N ILE A 80 3.60 -14.55 12.08
CA ILE A 80 3.22 -13.29 12.69
C ILE A 80 2.71 -12.38 11.57
N PRO A 81 1.48 -11.84 11.67
CA PRO A 81 1.04 -10.75 10.81
C PRO A 81 1.75 -9.47 11.25
N ILE A 82 2.20 -8.64 10.32
CA ILE A 82 2.84 -7.35 10.60
C ILE A 82 2.49 -6.35 9.51
N GLU A 83 2.16 -5.14 9.93
CA GLU A 83 2.13 -3.95 9.08
C GLU A 83 3.34 -3.08 9.42
N ALA A 84 4.12 -2.71 8.41
CA ALA A 84 5.19 -1.73 8.53
C ALA A 84 4.85 -0.49 7.70
N VAL A 85 4.65 0.63 8.37
CA VAL A 85 4.36 1.93 7.77
C VAL A 85 5.65 2.74 7.70
N SER A 86 6.03 3.19 6.51
CA SER A 86 7.26 3.96 6.31
C SER A 86 7.12 5.40 6.81
N PRO A 87 8.25 6.10 7.05
CA PRO A 87 8.23 7.56 7.07
C PRO A 87 7.79 8.11 5.70
N VAL A 88 7.49 9.41 5.64
CA VAL A 88 7.27 10.12 4.37
C VAL A 88 8.60 10.29 3.66
N LEU A 89 8.72 9.64 2.50
CA LEU A 89 9.86 9.64 1.60
C LEU A 89 9.64 10.60 0.44
N ASN A 90 10.71 10.87 -0.32
CA ASN A 90 10.70 11.77 -1.48
C ASN A 90 11.46 11.12 -2.64
N THR A 91 10.88 11.15 -3.84
CA THR A 91 11.47 10.57 -5.06
C THR A 91 12.79 11.22 -5.48
N ARG A 92 13.17 12.37 -4.91
CA ARG A 92 14.48 13.03 -5.14
C ARG A 92 15.55 12.74 -4.09
N ASN A 93 15.18 12.07 -3.00
CA ASN A 93 16.12 11.70 -1.95
C ASN A 93 16.53 10.23 -2.12
N TYR A 94 17.40 9.74 -1.25
CA TYR A 94 17.86 8.34 -1.24
C TYR A 94 16.83 7.37 -0.66
N TRP A 95 15.59 7.41 -1.15
CA TRP A 95 14.49 6.58 -0.65
C TRP A 95 14.73 5.08 -0.90
N GLU A 96 15.50 4.74 -1.92
CA GLU A 96 15.90 3.37 -2.26
C GLU A 96 16.75 2.77 -1.14
N THR A 97 17.64 3.58 -0.55
CA THR A 97 18.48 3.17 0.59
C THR A 97 17.63 2.92 1.84
N GLU A 98 16.59 3.72 2.05
CA GLU A 98 15.61 3.48 3.13
C GLU A 98 14.96 2.09 2.97
N ILE A 99 14.47 1.77 1.75
CA ILE A 99 13.83 0.50 1.43
C ILE A 99 14.82 -0.67 1.56
N ASP A 100 16.03 -0.54 1.03
CA ASP A 100 17.05 -1.59 1.11
C ASP A 100 17.47 -1.86 2.57
N THR A 101 17.53 -0.81 3.39
CA THR A 101 17.83 -0.91 4.82
C THR A 101 16.69 -1.56 5.60
N PHE A 102 15.43 -1.23 5.26
CA PHE A 102 14.27 -1.92 5.83
C PHE A 102 14.34 -3.44 5.60
N TRP A 103 14.59 -3.85 4.36
CA TRP A 103 14.67 -5.27 4.00
C TRP A 103 15.90 -5.99 4.55
N THR A 104 17.01 -5.28 4.72
CA THR A 104 18.18 -5.79 5.43
C THR A 104 17.85 -6.05 6.91
N SER A 105 17.13 -5.12 7.54
CA SER A 105 16.68 -5.25 8.93
C SER A 105 15.65 -6.37 9.11
N TRP A 106 14.74 -6.52 8.13
CA TRP A 106 13.77 -7.60 8.04
C TRP A 106 14.47 -8.97 8.06
N GLY A 107 15.45 -9.17 7.18
CA GLY A 107 16.16 -10.45 7.05
C GLY A 107 16.97 -10.88 8.28
N ARG A 108 17.15 -10.01 9.27
CA ARG A 108 17.75 -10.37 10.57
C ARG A 108 16.75 -10.96 11.55
N VAL A 109 15.46 -10.67 11.38
CA VAL A 109 14.39 -11.04 12.32
C VAL A 109 13.51 -12.13 11.74
N PHE A 110 13.12 -11.95 10.47
CA PHE A 110 12.14 -12.76 9.80
C PHE A 110 12.71 -13.43 8.55
N LYS A 111 12.20 -14.63 8.27
CA LYS A 111 12.38 -15.30 6.98
C LYS A 111 11.74 -14.48 5.86
N LEU A 112 11.97 -14.90 4.61
CA LEU A 112 11.23 -14.36 3.47
C LEU A 112 9.71 -14.47 3.74
N PRO A 113 8.92 -13.40 3.58
CA PRO A 113 7.49 -13.44 3.91
C PRO A 113 6.75 -14.49 3.08
N ARG A 114 5.60 -14.97 3.57
CA ARG A 114 4.74 -15.93 2.86
C ARG A 114 4.17 -15.35 1.58
N ARG A 115 3.79 -16.21 0.63
CA ARG A 115 3.03 -15.81 -0.56
C ARG A 115 1.53 -15.95 -0.28
N SER A 116 0.99 -15.03 0.51
CA SER A 116 -0.42 -15.03 0.92
C SER A 116 -1.25 -13.98 0.17
N ALA A 117 -2.49 -14.33 -0.18
CA ALA A 117 -3.46 -13.41 -0.76
C ALA A 117 -3.96 -12.35 0.25
N LYS A 118 -3.76 -12.59 1.56
CA LYS A 118 -4.04 -11.64 2.64
C LYS A 118 -2.99 -10.52 2.72
N CYS A 119 -1.76 -10.78 2.26
CA CYS A 119 -0.70 -9.78 2.24
C CYS A 119 -0.92 -8.73 1.13
N GLY A 120 -0.74 -7.47 1.48
CA GLY A 120 -0.92 -6.32 0.60
C GLY A 120 0.17 -5.29 0.74
N SER A 121 -0.01 -4.18 0.03
CA SER A 121 0.71 -2.94 0.30
C SER A 121 -0.09 -1.75 -0.19
N HIS A 122 0.10 -0.64 0.51
CA HIS A 122 -0.48 0.64 0.15
C HIS A 122 0.63 1.64 -0.14
N ILE A 123 0.46 2.44 -1.19
CA ILE A 123 1.39 3.52 -1.53
C ILE A 123 0.62 4.81 -1.56
N HIS A 124 0.90 5.67 -0.59
CA HIS A 124 0.31 7.00 -0.49
C HIS A 124 1.20 7.98 -1.22
N VAL A 125 0.66 8.77 -2.15
CA VAL A 125 1.43 9.78 -2.88
C VAL A 125 0.81 11.15 -2.71
N SER A 126 1.63 12.15 -2.39
CA SER A 126 1.25 13.56 -2.28
C SER A 126 2.17 14.45 -3.15
N PRO A 127 1.70 15.65 -3.53
CA PRO A 127 2.50 16.60 -4.29
C PRO A 127 3.61 17.30 -3.48
N GLY A 128 3.67 17.07 -2.17
CA GLY A 128 4.63 17.72 -1.26
C GLY A 128 4.21 17.60 0.21
N PRO A 129 5.12 17.89 1.16
CA PRO A 129 4.80 17.91 2.58
C PRO A 129 3.71 18.94 2.82
N ASN A 130 2.63 18.53 3.48
CA ASN A 130 1.46 19.38 3.76
C ASN A 130 0.86 20.05 2.51
N LYS A 131 1.06 19.47 1.32
CA LYS A 131 0.48 19.95 0.06
C LYS A 131 -0.61 18.99 -0.40
N ARG A 132 -1.59 19.55 -1.11
CA ARG A 132 -2.71 18.82 -1.70
C ARG A 132 -2.63 18.90 -3.22
N PHE A 133 -3.15 17.88 -3.89
CA PHE A 133 -3.34 17.94 -5.34
C PHE A 133 -4.33 19.05 -5.66
N THR A 134 -4.07 19.80 -6.72
CA THR A 134 -5.06 20.74 -7.24
C THR A 134 -6.24 19.98 -7.83
N MET A 135 -7.43 20.61 -7.88
CA MET A 135 -8.61 19.97 -8.48
C MET A 135 -8.37 19.53 -9.94
N THR A 136 -7.59 20.30 -10.71
CA THR A 136 -7.17 19.89 -12.07
C THR A 136 -6.29 18.63 -12.06
N GLU A 137 -5.38 18.48 -11.09
CA GLU A 137 -4.56 17.27 -10.97
C GLU A 137 -5.41 16.06 -10.57
N LEU A 138 -6.31 16.22 -9.59
CA LEU A 138 -7.26 15.16 -9.19
C LEU A 138 -8.11 14.70 -10.37
N LYS A 139 -8.70 15.63 -11.13
CA LYS A 139 -9.46 15.32 -12.36
C LYS A 139 -8.64 14.51 -13.36
N LYS A 140 -7.37 14.88 -13.57
CA LYS A 140 -6.48 14.15 -14.50
C LYS A 140 -6.14 12.76 -14.00
N ILE A 141 -5.91 12.59 -12.70
CA ILE A 141 -5.63 11.27 -12.11
C ILE A 141 -6.88 10.39 -12.23
N ALA A 142 -8.05 10.91 -11.87
CA ALA A 142 -9.33 10.24 -12.06
C ALA A 142 -9.59 9.84 -13.53
N CYS A 143 -9.41 10.76 -14.48
CA CYS A 143 -9.51 10.44 -15.92
C CYS A 143 -8.48 9.38 -16.34
N GLY A 144 -7.25 9.45 -15.81
CA GLY A 144 -6.20 8.47 -16.07
C GLY A 144 -6.56 7.07 -15.59
N ILE A 145 -7.15 6.94 -14.40
CA ILE A 145 -7.63 5.67 -13.85
C ILE A 145 -8.68 5.04 -14.77
N VAL A 146 -9.65 5.84 -15.24
CA VAL A 146 -10.69 5.38 -16.18
C VAL A 146 -10.09 5.03 -17.55
N PHE A 147 -9.22 5.87 -18.08
CA PHE A 147 -8.64 5.69 -19.40
C PHE A 147 -7.70 4.47 -19.47
N TYR A 148 -6.93 4.23 -18.42
CA TYR A 148 -5.95 3.13 -18.33
C TYR A 148 -6.46 1.91 -17.54
N ALA A 149 -7.77 1.82 -17.28
CA ALA A 149 -8.38 0.77 -16.46
C ALA A 149 -7.92 -0.66 -16.85
N ASN A 150 -7.93 -1.00 -18.15
CA ASN A 150 -7.49 -2.31 -18.62
C ASN A 150 -5.99 -2.54 -18.37
N ASN A 151 -5.16 -1.51 -18.56
CA ASN A 151 -3.72 -1.62 -18.30
C ASN A 151 -3.45 -1.80 -16.80
N LEU A 152 -4.16 -1.06 -15.95
CA LEU A 152 -4.10 -1.18 -14.50
C LEU A 152 -4.47 -2.60 -14.05
N ASP A 153 -5.55 -3.16 -14.59
CA ASP A 153 -6.00 -4.53 -14.28
C ASP A 153 -4.98 -5.60 -14.69
N ASP A 154 -4.38 -5.45 -15.88
CA ASP A 154 -3.35 -6.36 -16.38
C ASP A 154 -2.14 -6.43 -15.43
N MET A 155 -1.72 -5.29 -14.88
CA MET A 155 -0.56 -5.17 -13.98
C MET A 155 -0.79 -5.74 -12.59
N LEU A 156 -2.04 -5.98 -12.19
CA LEU A 156 -2.32 -6.57 -10.89
C LEU A 156 -1.98 -8.06 -10.86
N PRO A 157 -1.34 -8.55 -9.78
CA PRO A 157 -1.26 -9.97 -9.48
C PRO A 157 -2.66 -10.59 -9.41
N ALA A 158 -2.77 -11.85 -9.84
CA ALA A 158 -4.07 -12.54 -9.91
C ALA A 158 -4.91 -12.44 -8.61
N PRO A 159 -4.36 -12.63 -7.38
CA PRO A 159 -5.16 -12.52 -6.16
C PRO A 159 -5.62 -11.10 -5.83
N ARG A 160 -5.04 -10.07 -6.44
CA ARG A 160 -5.41 -8.65 -6.21
C ARG A 160 -6.49 -8.16 -7.17
N ARG A 161 -6.75 -8.87 -8.28
CA ARG A 161 -7.73 -8.44 -9.30
C ARG A 161 -9.17 -8.39 -8.80
N ASN A 162 -9.53 -9.29 -7.89
CA ASN A 162 -10.89 -9.41 -7.33
C ASN A 162 -10.87 -9.38 -5.78
N ASN A 163 -9.88 -8.71 -5.18
CA ASN A 163 -9.71 -8.70 -3.73
C ASN A 163 -10.65 -7.68 -3.07
N ALA A 164 -11.32 -8.07 -1.98
CA ALA A 164 -12.26 -7.21 -1.25
C ALA A 164 -11.62 -5.94 -0.64
N TYR A 165 -10.30 -5.92 -0.46
CA TYR A 165 -9.54 -4.78 0.07
C TYR A 165 -8.89 -3.90 -1.02
N CYS A 166 -9.04 -4.26 -2.29
CA CYS A 166 -8.52 -3.50 -3.44
C CYS A 166 -9.42 -3.69 -4.66
N GLN A 167 -10.63 -3.17 -4.58
CA GLN A 167 -11.59 -3.30 -5.68
C GLN A 167 -11.38 -2.24 -6.74
N LYS A 168 -11.77 -2.55 -7.97
CA LYS A 168 -11.55 -1.62 -9.09
C LYS A 168 -12.46 -0.41 -8.92
N ASN A 169 -11.91 0.81 -9.04
CA ASN A 169 -12.69 2.04 -8.98
C ASN A 169 -13.81 2.10 -10.04
N TRP A 170 -13.74 1.29 -11.09
CA TRP A 170 -14.72 1.27 -12.18
C TRP A 170 -15.74 0.13 -12.08
N GLU A 171 -15.86 -0.52 -10.92
CA GLU A 171 -16.93 -1.47 -10.63
C GLU A 171 -18.15 -0.76 -10.03
N ALA A 172 -19.33 -1.02 -10.58
CA ALA A 172 -20.57 -0.32 -10.23
C ALA A 172 -21.04 -0.55 -8.79
N SER A 173 -20.58 -1.61 -8.15
CA SER A 173 -20.90 -1.92 -6.75
C SER A 173 -20.10 -1.06 -5.76
N ARG A 174 -19.15 -0.24 -6.24
CA ARG A 174 -18.15 0.42 -5.40
C ARG A 174 -17.93 1.90 -5.70
N SER A 175 -18.51 2.41 -6.77
CA SER A 175 -18.40 3.82 -7.13
C SER A 175 -19.47 4.26 -8.11
N THR A 176 -19.70 5.57 -8.13
CA THR A 176 -20.48 6.20 -9.19
C THR A 176 -19.82 6.01 -10.58
N ILE A 177 -18.48 5.92 -10.66
CA ILE A 177 -17.78 5.62 -11.93
C ILE A 177 -18.30 4.34 -12.56
N GLY A 178 -18.46 3.26 -11.80
CA GLY A 178 -18.85 1.98 -12.38
C GLY A 178 -20.26 1.99 -13.00
N ILE A 179 -21.12 2.92 -12.58
CA ILE A 179 -22.43 3.16 -13.22
C ILE A 179 -22.24 3.67 -14.66
N TRP A 180 -21.20 4.47 -14.91
CA TRP A 180 -20.88 5.05 -16.21
C TRP A 180 -19.88 4.20 -17.03
N TYR A 181 -18.98 3.48 -16.36
CA TYR A 181 -17.98 2.57 -16.93
C TYR A 181 -18.51 1.14 -17.09
N LYS A 182 -19.76 0.94 -17.50
CA LYS A 182 -20.44 -0.37 -17.43
C LYS A 182 -19.68 -1.49 -18.16
N SER A 183 -19.18 -1.18 -19.35
CA SER A 183 -18.53 -2.16 -20.24
C SER A 183 -17.13 -1.73 -20.70
N GLY A 184 -16.66 -0.57 -20.26
CA GLY A 184 -15.37 0.00 -20.67
C GLY A 184 -15.28 0.29 -22.17
N THR A 185 -16.41 0.48 -22.84
CA THR A 185 -16.44 0.92 -24.24
C THR A 185 -15.86 2.32 -24.38
N ASP A 186 -15.48 2.71 -25.59
CA ASP A 186 -14.97 4.06 -25.85
C ASP A 186 -16.00 5.15 -25.51
N SER A 187 -17.29 4.83 -25.63
CA SER A 187 -18.37 5.73 -25.22
C SER A 187 -18.45 5.89 -23.71
N ASP A 188 -18.36 4.78 -22.96
CA ASP A 188 -18.37 4.76 -21.50
C ASP A 188 -17.19 5.57 -20.94
N VAL A 189 -15.98 5.30 -21.46
CA VAL A 189 -14.74 5.98 -21.07
C VAL A 189 -14.87 7.49 -21.28
N ARG A 190 -15.31 7.92 -22.46
CA ARG A 190 -15.44 9.35 -22.81
C ARG A 190 -16.44 10.06 -21.90
N GLN A 191 -17.65 9.50 -21.76
CA GLN A 191 -18.71 10.10 -20.93
C GLN A 191 -18.28 10.17 -19.46
N THR A 192 -17.60 9.14 -18.97
CA THR A 192 -17.09 9.12 -17.59
C THR A 192 -16.03 10.22 -17.38
N MET A 193 -15.07 10.38 -18.29
CA MET A 193 -14.07 11.45 -18.21
C MET A 193 -14.69 12.84 -18.29
N GLU A 194 -15.70 13.06 -19.14
CA GLU A 194 -16.44 14.32 -19.22
C GLU A 194 -17.16 14.65 -17.91
N ARG A 195 -17.66 13.64 -17.20
CA ARG A 195 -18.31 13.81 -15.89
C ARG A 195 -17.31 14.16 -14.80
N ILE A 196 -16.20 13.43 -14.73
CA ILE A 196 -15.08 13.73 -13.82
C ILE A 196 -14.66 15.20 -13.98
N TRP A 197 -14.61 15.69 -15.22
CA TRP A 197 -14.16 17.05 -15.49
C TRP A 197 -15.12 18.15 -14.99
N LYS A 198 -16.39 17.82 -14.73
CA LYS A 198 -17.41 18.75 -14.22
C LYS A 198 -17.47 18.82 -12.70
N ILE A 199 -16.73 17.97 -11.98
CA ILE A 199 -16.72 17.94 -10.51
C ILE A 199 -15.77 19.02 -9.99
N ASP A 200 -16.24 19.97 -9.17
CA ASP A 200 -15.41 21.11 -8.75
C ASP A 200 -15.04 21.10 -7.26
N ASP A 201 -15.35 20.02 -6.55
CA ASP A 201 -15.09 19.83 -5.13
C ASP A 201 -14.43 18.46 -4.84
N GLU A 202 -13.56 18.40 -3.83
CA GLU A 202 -12.83 17.18 -3.48
C GLU A 202 -13.69 16.09 -2.83
N GLU A 203 -14.73 16.45 -2.09
CA GLU A 203 -15.69 15.50 -1.50
C GLU A 203 -16.51 14.85 -2.62
N ASP A 204 -17.06 15.66 -3.54
CA ASP A 204 -17.76 15.16 -4.72
C ASP A 204 -16.85 14.30 -5.62
N MET A 205 -15.56 14.66 -5.73
CA MET A 205 -14.59 13.85 -6.47
C MET A 205 -14.37 12.50 -5.79
N LYS A 206 -14.21 12.48 -4.46
CA LYS A 206 -14.07 11.24 -3.70
C LYS A 206 -15.32 10.38 -3.87
N ASP A 207 -16.52 10.92 -3.68
CA ASP A 207 -17.78 10.18 -3.80
C ASP A 207 -18.03 9.68 -5.24
N PHE A 208 -17.54 10.39 -6.24
CA PHE A 208 -17.60 9.89 -7.61
C PHE A 208 -16.63 8.71 -7.84
N MET A 209 -15.43 8.78 -7.28
CA MET A 209 -14.38 7.77 -7.44
C MET A 209 -14.60 6.51 -6.60
N GLN A 210 -15.33 6.60 -5.48
CA GLN A 210 -15.50 5.52 -4.52
C GLN A 210 -16.69 5.74 -3.54
N ASP A 211 -17.33 4.64 -3.16
CA ASP A 211 -18.33 4.61 -2.07
C ASP A 211 -17.69 4.13 -0.74
N ASP A 212 -16.71 3.22 -0.83
CA ASP A 212 -15.96 2.64 0.30
C ASP A 212 -14.45 2.83 0.10
N ARG A 213 -13.68 2.81 1.19
CA ARG A 213 -12.22 3.01 1.13
C ARG A 213 -11.46 1.86 0.47
N ARG A 214 -12.06 0.67 0.35
CA ARG A 214 -11.42 -0.56 -0.13
C ARG A 214 -11.31 -0.64 -1.66
N VAL A 215 -11.00 0.49 -2.29
CA VAL A 215 -10.80 0.61 -3.75
C VAL A 215 -9.31 0.71 -4.08
N MET A 216 -8.94 0.37 -5.31
CA MET A 216 -7.57 0.34 -5.80
C MET A 216 -6.90 1.71 -5.74
N TRP A 217 -7.61 2.77 -6.09
CA TRP A 217 -7.17 4.15 -5.94
C TRP A 217 -8.11 4.87 -4.98
N ASN A 218 -7.67 5.03 -3.73
CA ASN A 218 -8.45 5.63 -2.66
C ASN A 218 -8.21 7.15 -2.58
N PHE A 219 -9.31 7.91 -2.66
CA PHE A 219 -9.36 9.38 -2.64
C PHE A 219 -9.73 9.98 -1.27
N GLU A 220 -9.99 9.15 -0.24
CA GLU A 220 -10.41 9.59 1.10
C GLU A 220 -9.52 10.72 1.67
N HIS A 221 -8.22 10.63 1.41
CA HIS A 221 -7.21 11.50 1.99
C HIS A 221 -7.04 12.85 1.26
N VAL A 222 -7.77 13.07 0.16
CA VAL A 222 -7.76 14.35 -0.56
C VAL A 222 -8.79 15.34 0.00
N VAL A 223 -9.84 14.86 0.66
CA VAL A 223 -10.94 15.68 1.20
C VAL A 223 -10.44 16.52 2.38
N PRO A 224 -10.71 17.83 2.45
CA PRO A 224 -10.35 18.66 3.60
C PRO A 224 -10.96 18.13 4.91
N GLY A 225 -10.20 18.15 6.00
CA GLY A 225 -10.67 17.72 7.31
C GLY A 225 -9.61 16.94 8.10
N GLU A 226 -10.03 16.28 9.18
CA GLU A 226 -9.14 15.56 10.11
C GLU A 226 -8.33 14.44 9.43
N LYS A 227 -8.92 13.78 8.42
CA LYS A 227 -8.28 12.68 7.70
C LYS A 227 -7.39 13.13 6.53
N CYS A 228 -7.33 14.43 6.24
CA CYS A 228 -6.66 14.99 5.07
C CYS A 228 -5.14 14.92 5.24
N THR A 229 -4.50 14.06 4.46
CA THR A 229 -3.03 14.02 4.31
C THR A 229 -2.59 14.57 2.95
N GLY A 230 -3.54 14.89 2.07
CA GLY A 230 -3.28 15.36 0.72
C GLY A 230 -2.80 14.25 -0.24
N THR A 231 -2.92 12.98 0.17
CA THR A 231 -2.46 11.84 -0.60
C THR A 231 -3.57 11.21 -1.44
N ILE A 232 -3.20 10.62 -2.57
CA ILE A 232 -3.97 9.53 -3.19
C ILE A 232 -3.27 8.23 -2.79
N GLU A 233 -4.05 7.24 -2.39
CA GLU A 233 -3.54 5.95 -1.95
C GLU A 233 -3.79 4.88 -3.01
N PHE A 234 -2.73 4.18 -3.42
CA PHE A 234 -2.84 3.00 -4.26
C PHE A 234 -2.81 1.73 -3.40
N ARG A 235 -3.87 0.91 -3.51
CA ARG A 235 -4.03 -0.35 -2.78
C ARG A 235 -3.82 -1.60 -3.62
N GLY A 236 -3.42 -1.48 -4.89
CA GLY A 236 -3.22 -2.63 -5.79
C GLY A 236 -1.96 -3.46 -5.54
N GLY A 237 -1.07 -2.99 -4.66
CA GLY A 237 0.14 -3.69 -4.30
C GLY A 237 -0.15 -5.03 -3.62
N ARG A 238 0.68 -6.03 -3.93
CA ARG A 238 0.72 -7.31 -3.19
C ARG A 238 1.55 -7.19 -1.92
N GLY A 239 1.61 -8.27 -1.14
CA GLY A 239 2.69 -8.47 -0.17
C GLY A 239 4.06 -8.25 -0.81
N LEU A 240 4.72 -7.16 -0.42
CA LEU A 240 6.02 -6.77 -0.94
C LEU A 240 7.06 -7.69 -0.31
N ARG A 241 7.64 -8.62 -1.08
CA ARG A 241 8.54 -9.68 -0.58
C ARG A 241 9.99 -9.37 -0.92
N GLY A 242 10.52 -8.26 -0.44
CA GLY A 242 11.91 -7.83 -0.67
C GLY A 242 12.06 -6.45 -1.30
N PRO A 243 13.32 -5.97 -1.39
CA PRO A 243 13.63 -4.59 -1.77
C PRO A 243 13.18 -4.26 -3.18
N ASN A 244 13.59 -5.05 -4.18
CA ASN A 244 13.24 -4.79 -5.58
C ASN A 244 11.73 -4.73 -5.79
N ARG A 245 10.98 -5.67 -5.22
CA ARG A 245 9.51 -5.70 -5.35
C ARG A 245 8.86 -4.47 -4.72
N THR A 246 9.40 -3.97 -3.62
CA THR A 246 8.95 -2.75 -2.96
C THR A 246 9.20 -1.54 -3.84
N LYS A 247 10.43 -1.39 -4.34
CA LYS A 247 10.83 -0.29 -5.23
C LYS A 247 10.02 -0.28 -6.53
N TRP A 248 9.79 -1.45 -7.13
CA TRP A 248 8.97 -1.61 -8.34
C TRP A 248 7.56 -1.04 -8.19
N TRP A 249 6.87 -1.34 -7.08
CA TRP A 249 5.52 -0.84 -6.85
C TRP A 249 5.51 0.65 -6.53
N ILE A 250 6.47 1.13 -5.72
CA ILE A 250 6.63 2.57 -5.44
C ILE A 250 6.81 3.34 -6.75
N ALA A 251 7.82 2.95 -7.54
CA ALA A 251 8.15 3.58 -8.81
C ALA A 251 6.98 3.55 -9.79
N PHE A 252 6.24 2.43 -9.87
CA PHE A 252 5.04 2.31 -10.69
C PHE A 252 3.97 3.34 -10.30
N VAL A 253 3.63 3.44 -9.01
CA VAL A 253 2.54 4.30 -8.53
C VAL A 253 2.86 5.78 -8.76
N VAL A 254 4.06 6.23 -8.37
CA VAL A 254 4.45 7.64 -8.57
C VAL A 254 4.56 7.99 -10.05
N SER A 255 5.04 7.07 -10.89
CA SER A 255 5.14 7.25 -12.35
C SER A 255 3.78 7.28 -13.03
N PHE A 256 2.81 6.50 -12.55
CA PHE A 256 1.44 6.53 -13.06
C PHE A 256 0.76 7.87 -12.76
N ILE A 257 0.90 8.37 -11.53
CA ILE A 257 0.37 9.69 -11.16
C ILE A 257 1.01 10.77 -12.02
N GLN A 258 2.34 10.71 -12.21
CA GLN A 258 3.08 11.63 -13.09
C GLN A 258 2.55 11.60 -14.52
N LEU A 259 2.34 10.41 -15.10
CA LEU A 259 1.77 10.21 -16.43
C LEU A 259 0.40 10.89 -16.54
N CYS A 260 -0.45 10.73 -15.53
CA CYS A 260 -1.79 11.32 -15.52
C CYS A 260 -1.75 12.84 -15.48
N ILE A 261 -1.04 13.44 -14.52
CA ILE A 261 -1.03 14.92 -14.35
C ILE A 261 -0.30 15.66 -15.48
N SER A 262 0.61 14.96 -16.15
CA SER A 262 1.35 15.45 -17.32
C SER A 262 0.52 15.42 -18.61
N SER A 263 -0.56 14.64 -18.66
CA SER A 263 -1.46 14.59 -19.82
C SER A 263 -2.09 15.96 -20.08
N LYS A 264 -1.89 16.49 -21.29
CA LYS A 264 -2.54 17.73 -21.76
C LYS A 264 -3.88 17.46 -22.46
N GLN A 265 -4.20 16.18 -22.68
CA GLN A 265 -5.35 15.78 -23.49
C GLN A 265 -6.59 15.51 -22.67
N PHE A 266 -6.48 15.22 -21.36
CA PHE A 266 -7.67 15.00 -20.53
C PHE A 266 -8.50 16.27 -20.36
N PRO A 267 -9.85 16.17 -20.43
CA PRO A 267 -10.65 14.95 -20.60
C PRO A 267 -10.85 14.54 -22.06
N ASN A 268 -10.47 15.40 -23.02
CA ASN A 268 -10.69 15.25 -24.47
C ASN A 268 -9.79 14.21 -25.16
N LYS A 269 -9.18 13.29 -24.41
CA LYS A 269 -8.36 12.23 -24.98
C LYS A 269 -9.27 11.23 -25.67
N ASP A 270 -8.98 10.89 -26.92
CA ASP A 270 -9.81 9.93 -27.65
C ASP A 270 -9.75 8.56 -26.96
N ALA A 271 -10.90 8.03 -26.56
CA ALA A 271 -10.99 6.74 -25.88
C ALA A 271 -10.52 5.56 -26.74
N SER A 272 -10.53 5.72 -28.07
CA SER A 272 -9.97 4.74 -29.00
C SER A 272 -8.43 4.73 -29.02
N ASP A 273 -7.76 5.78 -28.49
CA ASP A 273 -6.30 5.83 -28.33
C ASP A 273 -5.79 5.04 -27.11
N ARG A 274 -6.65 4.26 -26.44
CA ARG A 274 -6.26 3.46 -25.29
C ARG A 274 -5.20 2.43 -25.70
N PRO A 275 -4.01 2.48 -25.08
CA PRO A 275 -2.90 1.63 -25.50
C PRO A 275 -3.06 0.19 -24.99
N GLY A 276 -2.51 -0.77 -25.73
CA GLY A 276 -2.16 -2.06 -25.16
C GLY A 276 -1.09 -1.93 -24.07
N THR A 277 -1.04 -2.88 -23.14
CA THR A 277 -0.26 -2.79 -21.89
C THR A 277 1.25 -2.65 -22.12
N ASP A 278 1.81 -3.28 -23.15
CA ASP A 278 3.23 -3.09 -23.50
C ASP A 278 3.54 -1.64 -23.93
N TYR A 279 2.63 -0.97 -24.64
CA TYR A 279 2.82 0.44 -25.03
C TYR A 279 2.53 1.41 -23.89
N PHE A 280 1.54 1.09 -23.04
CA PHE A 280 1.31 1.78 -21.78
C PHE A 280 2.58 1.76 -20.91
N TRP A 281 3.21 0.59 -20.74
CA TRP A 281 4.42 0.44 -19.94
C TRP A 281 5.56 1.32 -20.45
N ARG A 282 5.82 1.34 -21.76
CA ARG A 282 6.82 2.24 -22.36
C ARG A 282 6.52 3.73 -22.10
N LYS A 283 5.25 4.13 -22.13
CA LYS A 283 4.84 5.51 -21.78
C LYS A 283 5.09 5.80 -20.30
N LEU A 284 4.80 4.84 -19.42
CA LEU A 284 5.03 4.96 -17.99
C LEU A 284 6.52 5.11 -17.68
N VAL A 285 7.39 4.24 -18.22
CA VAL A 285 8.86 4.33 -18.05
C VAL A 285 9.38 5.70 -18.51
N LYS A 286 8.90 6.21 -19.65
CA LYS A 286 9.29 7.56 -20.11
C LYS A 286 8.86 8.67 -19.14
N ASN A 287 7.74 8.52 -18.44
CA ASN A 287 7.32 9.49 -17.43
C ASN A 287 8.09 9.31 -16.12
N ALA A 288 8.50 8.10 -15.77
CA ALA A 288 9.34 7.83 -14.60
C ALA A 288 10.65 8.64 -14.63
N GLN A 289 11.25 8.80 -15.83
CA GLN A 289 12.44 9.64 -16.06
C GLN A 289 12.27 11.09 -15.58
N THR A 290 11.05 11.62 -15.59
CA THR A 290 10.82 13.02 -15.16
C THR A 290 10.93 13.21 -13.65
N ILE A 291 10.80 12.13 -12.89
CA ILE A 291 10.87 12.11 -11.42
C ILE A 291 12.01 11.20 -10.92
N GLN A 292 12.87 10.73 -11.81
CA GLN A 292 14.09 9.96 -11.54
C GLN A 292 13.86 8.64 -10.80
N VAL A 293 12.87 7.85 -11.22
CA VAL A 293 12.54 6.53 -10.63
C VAL A 293 12.46 5.41 -11.68
N GLU A 294 12.94 5.65 -12.89
CA GLU A 294 12.90 4.70 -14.00
C GLU A 294 13.74 3.44 -13.74
N ASP A 295 14.86 3.57 -13.03
CA ASP A 295 15.76 2.47 -12.70
C ASP A 295 15.16 1.55 -11.62
N ASP A 296 14.17 2.05 -10.88
CA ASP A 296 13.38 1.31 -9.90
C ASP A 296 12.14 0.64 -10.50
N LEU A 297 11.92 0.74 -11.81
CA LEU A 297 10.90 -0.05 -12.48
C LEU A 297 11.48 -1.40 -12.93
N PRO A 298 10.69 -2.49 -12.92
CA PRO A 298 11.11 -3.71 -13.56
C PRO A 298 11.23 -3.51 -15.08
N SER A 299 12.04 -4.34 -15.74
CA SER A 299 12.19 -4.28 -17.21
C SER A 299 10.87 -4.52 -17.96
N ASP A 300 9.92 -5.22 -17.35
CA ASP A 300 8.61 -5.55 -17.92
C ASP A 300 7.50 -5.49 -16.85
N TRP A 301 6.32 -5.03 -17.24
CA TRP A 301 5.15 -4.95 -16.35
C TRP A 301 4.70 -6.32 -15.85
N ARG A 302 5.03 -7.42 -16.54
CA ARG A 302 4.75 -8.80 -16.14
C ARG A 302 5.47 -9.23 -14.86
N TYR A 303 6.46 -8.46 -14.40
CA TYR A 303 7.03 -8.64 -13.05
C TYR A 303 6.11 -8.11 -11.94
N LEU A 304 5.30 -7.08 -12.23
CA LEU A 304 4.30 -6.56 -11.29
C LEU A 304 3.17 -7.57 -11.10
N ASN A 305 2.63 -8.10 -12.20
CA ASN A 305 1.53 -9.07 -12.15
C ASN A 305 1.97 -10.52 -11.85
N GLU A 306 3.27 -10.74 -11.73
CA GLU A 306 3.90 -12.03 -11.44
C GLU A 306 3.70 -13.12 -12.50
N SER A 307 3.48 -12.76 -13.76
CA SER A 307 3.38 -13.75 -14.86
C SER A 307 4.65 -14.59 -15.03
N TYR A 308 5.81 -14.08 -14.57
CA TYR A 308 7.07 -14.81 -14.57
C TYR A 308 7.33 -15.62 -13.28
N SER A 309 6.42 -15.61 -12.30
CA SER A 309 6.58 -16.33 -11.04
C SER A 309 5.97 -17.74 -11.13
N SER A 310 6.75 -18.77 -10.81
CA SER A 310 6.30 -20.16 -10.80
C SER A 310 5.68 -20.64 -9.48
N GLY A 311 5.77 -19.85 -8.40
CA GLY A 311 5.24 -20.28 -7.10
C GLY A 311 3.72 -20.34 -7.06
N GLN A 312 3.15 -21.16 -6.17
CA GLN A 312 1.72 -21.11 -5.85
C GLN A 312 1.46 -20.14 -4.68
N TRP A 313 0.23 -19.66 -4.58
CA TRP A 313 -0.23 -18.86 -3.43
C TRP A 313 -0.66 -19.83 -2.32
N GLU A 314 -0.29 -19.52 -1.08
CA GLU A 314 -0.46 -20.44 0.06
C GLU A 314 -1.89 -20.47 0.62
N ASP A 315 -2.66 -19.38 0.43
CA ASP A 315 -4.00 -19.21 1.01
C ASP A 315 -5.08 -18.96 -0.07
N THR A 316 -5.12 -19.74 -1.16
CA THR A 316 -6.12 -19.56 -2.23
C THR A 316 -7.52 -20.05 -1.89
N ASP A 317 -7.69 -20.70 -0.73
CA ASP A 317 -9.02 -21.11 -0.28
C ASP A 317 -9.77 -19.86 0.20
N SER A 318 -10.77 -19.50 -0.58
CA SER A 318 -11.84 -18.61 -0.19
C SER A 318 -12.58 -19.23 0.99
N ASP A 319 -12.10 -18.98 2.20
CA ASP A 319 -12.98 -18.95 3.36
C ASP A 319 -13.89 -17.72 3.19
N GLU A 320 -14.85 -17.85 2.28
CA GLU A 320 -16.09 -17.10 2.31
C GLU A 320 -16.82 -17.50 3.60
N ASP A 321 -16.50 -16.81 4.70
CA ASP A 321 -17.47 -16.60 5.77
C ASP A 321 -18.57 -15.69 5.20
N GLU A 322 -19.41 -16.27 4.34
CA GLU A 322 -20.65 -15.68 3.80
C GLU A 322 -21.78 -15.66 4.84
N SER A 323 -21.54 -16.10 6.08
CA SER A 323 -22.49 -15.87 7.17
C SER A 323 -22.18 -14.55 7.88
N ASP A 324 -23.07 -13.58 7.64
CA ASP A 324 -23.26 -12.30 8.37
C ASP A 324 -22.46 -11.05 7.94
N ILE A 325 -22.54 -10.74 6.64
CA ILE A 325 -22.27 -9.37 6.13
C ILE A 325 -23.25 -8.33 6.70
N SER A 326 -24.37 -8.75 7.31
CA SER A 326 -25.30 -7.84 8.01
C SER A 326 -24.86 -7.45 9.43
N SER A 327 -23.89 -8.16 10.03
CA SER A 327 -23.41 -7.91 11.40
C SER A 327 -22.11 -7.09 11.47
N ILE A 328 -21.45 -6.86 10.33
CA ILE A 328 -20.17 -6.12 10.23
C ILE A 328 -20.36 -4.60 10.23
N VAL A 329 -21.60 -4.10 10.18
CA VAL A 329 -21.90 -2.66 10.27
C VAL A 329 -21.72 -2.08 11.69
N SER A 330 -21.40 -2.90 12.70
CA SER A 330 -21.28 -2.43 14.09
C SER A 330 -20.12 -3.00 14.90
N LYS A 331 -19.16 -3.70 14.30
CA LYS A 331 -18.02 -4.25 15.06
C LYS A 331 -16.79 -3.35 14.93
N ASP A 332 -16.65 -2.46 15.91
CA ASP A 332 -15.41 -1.75 16.23
C ASP A 332 -14.22 -2.73 16.24
N ALA A 333 -13.05 -2.28 15.78
CA ALA A 333 -11.77 -2.98 15.85
C ALA A 333 -11.26 -3.23 17.29
N SER A 334 -12.15 -3.20 18.29
CA SER A 334 -11.85 -3.26 19.73
C SER A 334 -11.99 -4.66 20.36
N GLU A 335 -12.31 -5.71 19.60
CA GLU A 335 -12.50 -7.07 20.15
C GLU A 335 -11.30 -8.01 19.98
N TYR A 336 -10.21 -7.61 19.33
CA TYR A 336 -8.95 -8.36 19.38
C TYR A 336 -8.18 -8.00 20.65
N SER A 337 -8.60 -8.62 21.75
CA SER A 337 -7.96 -8.52 23.06
C SER A 337 -6.76 -9.48 23.14
N ASP A 338 -5.56 -8.95 23.38
CA ASP A 338 -4.37 -9.72 23.80
C ASP A 338 -4.41 -10.05 25.32
N SER A 339 -5.59 -10.04 25.96
CA SER A 339 -5.74 -10.15 27.42
C SER A 339 -5.38 -11.50 28.04
N ASP A 340 -4.88 -12.47 27.28
CA ASP A 340 -4.53 -13.79 27.82
C ASP A 340 -3.08 -13.92 28.33
N TYR A 341 -2.32 -12.82 28.39
CA TYR A 341 -0.96 -12.84 28.93
C TYR A 341 -0.84 -12.06 30.23
N SER A 342 -0.70 -12.81 31.33
CA SER A 342 -0.53 -12.35 32.70
C SER A 342 0.66 -11.39 32.85
N THR A 343 0.46 -10.32 33.62
CA THR A 343 1.43 -9.26 34.01
C THR A 343 2.79 -9.73 34.57
N GLY A 344 2.98 -11.03 34.79
CA GLY A 344 4.27 -11.62 35.17
C GLY A 344 5.30 -11.71 34.03
N ASP A 345 4.85 -11.81 32.76
CA ASP A 345 5.73 -12.01 31.60
C ASP A 345 6.41 -10.71 31.09
N GLU A 346 5.85 -9.53 31.41
CA GLU A 346 6.44 -8.25 30.97
C GLU A 346 7.78 -7.93 31.65
N ARG A 347 8.05 -8.40 32.87
CA ARG A 347 9.34 -8.14 33.55
C ARG A 347 10.47 -8.99 33.00
N GLN A 348 10.22 -10.29 32.83
CA GLN A 348 11.18 -11.20 32.18
C GLN A 348 11.45 -10.75 30.73
N TRP A 349 10.46 -10.17 30.05
CA TRP A 349 10.60 -9.60 28.72
C TRP A 349 11.58 -8.41 28.66
N VAL A 350 11.53 -7.46 29.59
CA VAL A 350 12.48 -6.34 29.65
C VAL A 350 13.89 -6.85 29.95
N GLU A 351 14.02 -7.75 30.92
CA GLU A 351 15.31 -8.31 31.34
C GLU A 351 16.02 -9.07 30.20
N ASP A 352 15.29 -9.91 29.47
CA ASP A 352 15.84 -10.65 28.32
C ASP A 352 16.17 -9.74 27.13
N MET A 353 15.41 -8.65 26.92
CA MET A 353 15.75 -7.64 25.91
C MET A 353 17.04 -6.88 26.28
N GLU A 354 17.23 -6.58 27.56
CA GLU A 354 18.46 -5.98 28.06
C GLU A 354 19.64 -6.94 28.02
N GLU A 355 19.39 -8.24 28.18
CA GLU A 355 20.40 -9.30 28.05
C GLU A 355 20.80 -9.53 26.58
N GLU A 356 19.86 -9.66 25.63
CA GLU A 356 20.17 -9.71 24.18
C GLU A 356 20.88 -8.42 23.71
N ARG A 357 20.52 -7.24 24.26
CA ARG A 357 21.25 -5.98 23.99
C ARG A 357 22.67 -6.01 24.54
N ARG A 358 22.89 -6.62 25.71
CA ARG A 358 24.22 -6.79 26.31
C ARG A 358 25.05 -7.79 25.51
N GLU A 359 24.50 -8.93 25.13
CA GLU A 359 25.22 -9.97 24.37
C GLU A 359 25.60 -9.53 22.95
N ASN A 360 24.72 -8.80 22.26
CA ASN A 360 25.04 -8.21 20.95
C ASN A 360 26.03 -7.03 21.02
N CYS A 361 26.37 -6.55 22.23
CA CYS A 361 27.44 -5.57 22.44
C CYS A 361 28.80 -6.24 22.72
N VAL A 362 28.83 -7.56 22.94
CA VAL A 362 30.02 -8.33 23.34
C VAL A 362 30.63 -9.13 22.17
N ILE A 363 29.89 -9.33 21.07
CA ILE A 363 30.45 -9.87 19.82
C ILE A 363 30.96 -8.70 18.98
N LEU A 364 32.11 -8.16 19.38
CA LEU A 364 32.96 -7.23 18.60
C LEU A 364 33.81 -8.01 17.58
#